data_AF-A0A5S4G2T7-F1
#
_entry.id   AF-A0A5S4G2T7-F1
#
_cell.length_a   1.000
_cell.length_b   1.000
_cell.length_c   1.000
_cell.angle_alpha   90.00
_cell.angle_beta   90.00
_cell.angle_gamma   90.00
#
_symmetry.space_group_name_H-M   'P 1'
#
loop_
_entity.id
_entity.type
_entity.pdbx_description
1 polymer ?
#
loop_
_entity_poly.entity_id
_entity_poly.type
_entity_poly.pdbx_seq_one_letter_code
_entity_poly.pdbx_strand_id
1 'polypeptide(L)'
;MRIALLPLDERPVNTRLPAAVATVVGTRENTFDPTAARRLLLHRLTEDYGYQAIVRAAGPDAVAARERLGRILHGFAPGWTIDGVRFPWNRSFEIDFTVEPG
;
A
#
# COMPACT_ATOMS: atom_id res chain seq x y z
N MET A 1 20.64 -20.86 -6.99
CA MET A 1 19.67 -19.75 -7.13
C MET A 1 18.33 -20.34 -7.55
N ARG A 2 17.27 -20.16 -6.75
CA ARG A 2 15.91 -20.59 -7.09
C ARG A 2 15.07 -19.35 -7.30
N ILE A 3 14.57 -19.14 -8.52
CA ILE A 3 13.72 -18.02 -8.89
C ILE A 3 12.29 -18.53 -9.00
N ALA A 4 11.35 -17.88 -8.31
CA ALA A 4 9.92 -18.10 -8.49
C ALA A 4 9.34 -16.91 -9.27
N LEU A 5 8.59 -17.21 -10.34
CA LEU A 5 7.85 -16.21 -11.11
C LEU A 5 6.38 -16.28 -10.67
N LEU A 6 5.89 -15.18 -10.11
CA LEU A 6 4.48 -15.01 -9.73
C LEU A 6 3.87 -13.99 -10.68
N PRO A 7 2.79 -14.31 -11.41
CA PRO A 7 2.09 -13.31 -12.21
C PRO A 7 1.46 -12.27 -11.29
N LEU A 8 1.85 -11.00 -11.46
CA LEU A 8 1.32 -9.88 -10.70
C LEU A 8 0.36 -9.10 -11.60
N ASP A 9 -0.94 -9.37 -11.48
CA ASP A 9 -2.01 -8.45 -11.92
C ASP A 9 -2.56 -7.72 -10.68
N GLU A 10 -3.47 -6.75 -10.80
CA GLU A 10 -3.89 -5.87 -9.69
C GLU A 10 -4.81 -6.52 -8.64
N ARG A 11 -5.17 -7.79 -8.84
CA ARG A 11 -6.08 -8.51 -7.94
C ARG A 11 -5.46 -8.73 -6.55
N PRO A 12 -6.23 -8.72 -5.46
CA PRO A 12 -5.72 -8.87 -4.09
C PRO A 12 -4.86 -10.13 -3.85
N VAL A 13 -5.12 -11.21 -4.59
CA VAL A 13 -4.32 -12.45 -4.52
C VAL A 13 -2.87 -12.23 -4.99
N ASN A 14 -2.67 -11.33 -5.93
CA ASN A 14 -1.39 -11.07 -6.56
C ASN A 14 -0.51 -10.10 -5.77
N THR A 15 -1.01 -9.47 -4.70
CA THR A 15 -0.17 -8.69 -3.78
C THR A 15 0.03 -9.43 -2.45
N ARG A 16 -1.02 -10.11 -1.95
CA ARG A 16 -0.96 -10.85 -0.68
C ARG A 16 -0.12 -12.13 -0.77
N LEU A 17 -0.24 -12.91 -1.84
CA LEU A 17 0.52 -14.15 -1.99
C LEU A 17 2.04 -13.87 -2.12
N PRO A 18 2.50 -12.93 -2.97
CA PRO A 18 3.92 -12.57 -3.01
C PRO A 18 4.44 -12.02 -1.68
N ALA A 19 3.64 -11.25 -0.94
CA ALA A 19 4.02 -10.76 0.39
C ALA A 19 4.22 -11.90 1.39
N ALA A 20 3.32 -12.89 1.38
CA ALA A 20 3.45 -14.08 2.22
C ALA A 20 4.69 -14.91 1.82
N VAL A 21 4.92 -15.11 0.53
CA VAL A 21 6.12 -15.78 0.01
C VAL A 21 7.38 -15.02 0.41
N ALA A 22 7.42 -13.70 0.24
CA ALA A 22 8.56 -12.86 0.61
C ALA A 22 8.84 -12.92 2.11
N THR A 23 7.79 -13.00 2.94
CA THR A 23 7.94 -13.20 4.39
C THR A 23 8.56 -14.56 4.70
N VAL A 24 8.00 -15.65 4.17
CA VAL A 24 8.51 -17.01 4.43
C VAL A 24 9.95 -17.18 3.94
N VAL A 25 10.24 -16.74 2.71
CA VAL A 25 11.59 -16.83 2.12
C VAL A 25 12.55 -15.91 2.87
N GLY A 26 12.16 -14.65 3.13
CA GLY A 26 12.98 -13.69 3.86
C GLY A 26 13.33 -14.16 5.27
N THR A 27 12.37 -14.75 6.00
CA THR A 27 12.64 -15.34 7.32
C THR A 27 13.59 -16.53 7.24
N ARG A 28 13.39 -17.44 6.27
CA ARG A 28 14.24 -18.63 6.10
C ARG A 28 15.68 -18.27 5.73
N GLU A 29 15.86 -17.25 4.90
CA GLU A 29 17.17 -16.83 4.39
C GLU A 29 17.80 -15.70 5.23
N ASN A 30 17.18 -15.30 6.36
CA ASN A 30 17.61 -14.16 7.20
C ASN A 30 17.71 -12.82 6.44
N THR A 31 16.85 -12.60 5.43
CA THR A 31 16.75 -11.37 4.63
C THR A 31 15.42 -10.64 4.83
N PHE A 32 14.62 -11.02 5.82
CA PHE A 32 13.35 -10.38 6.14
C PHE A 32 13.55 -8.92 6.58
N ASP A 33 12.87 -7.99 5.88
CA ASP A 33 12.81 -6.59 6.25
C ASP A 33 11.46 -6.27 6.93
N PRO A 34 11.44 -6.06 8.27
CA PRO A 34 10.21 -5.73 9.00
C PRO A 34 9.63 -4.37 8.61
N THR A 35 10.46 -3.42 8.16
CA THR A 35 10.02 -2.10 7.72
C THR A 35 9.31 -2.21 6.38
N ALA A 36 9.85 -2.98 5.44
CA ALA A 36 9.17 -3.25 4.17
C ALA A 36 7.84 -3.99 4.36
N ALA A 37 7.81 -4.99 5.24
CA ALA A 37 6.57 -5.71 5.58
C ALA A 37 5.53 -4.76 6.19
N ARG A 38 5.95 -3.89 7.12
CA ARG A 38 5.07 -2.89 7.74
C ARG A 38 4.58 -1.85 6.73
N ARG A 39 5.44 -1.39 5.83
CA ARG A 39 5.08 -0.46 4.74
C ARG A 39 3.96 -1.04 3.87
N LEU A 40 4.10 -2.30 3.44
CA LEU A 40 3.10 -2.96 2.62
C LEU A 40 1.75 -3.08 3.37
N LEU A 41 1.78 -3.48 4.64
CA LEU A 41 0.57 -3.57 5.46
C LEU A 41 -0.13 -2.21 5.58
N LEU A 42 0.62 -1.14 5.86
CA LEU A 42 0.07 0.20 5.99
C LEU A 42 -0.44 0.75 4.67
N HIS A 43 0.25 0.48 3.56
CA HIS A 43 -0.23 0.83 2.22
C HIS A 43 -1.58 0.16 1.95
N ARG A 44 -1.69 -1.16 2.18
CA ARG A 44 -2.94 -1.90 1.97
C ARG A 44 -4.07 -1.43 2.88
N LEU A 45 -3.79 -1.18 4.16
CA LEU A 45 -4.81 -0.66 5.08
C LEU A 45 -5.28 0.72 4.63
N THR A 46 -4.35 1.60 4.23
CA THR A 46 -4.68 2.95 3.79
C THR A 46 -5.42 2.97 2.46
N GLU A 47 -5.11 2.04 1.55
CA GLU A 47 -5.79 1.86 0.27
C GLU A 47 -7.17 1.23 0.45
N ASP A 48 -7.25 0.03 1.04
CA ASP A 48 -8.48 -0.77 1.13
C ASP A 48 -9.51 -0.12 2.07
N TYR A 49 -9.07 0.37 3.24
CA TYR A 49 -9.96 1.03 4.19
C TYR A 49 -10.02 2.55 3.97
N GLY A 50 -8.87 3.21 3.91
CA GLY A 50 -8.84 4.67 3.76
C GLY A 50 -9.40 5.13 2.41
N TYR A 51 -8.87 4.62 1.30
CA TYR A 51 -9.31 5.06 -0.02
C TYR A 51 -10.62 4.43 -0.44
N GLN A 52 -10.66 3.11 -0.62
CA GLN A 52 -11.80 2.42 -1.25
C GLN A 52 -13.09 2.58 -0.45
N ALA A 53 -13.03 2.58 0.89
CA ALA A 53 -14.23 2.70 1.72
C ALA A 53 -14.62 4.15 2.08
N ILE A 54 -13.67 5.08 2.21
CA ILE A 54 -13.94 6.42 2.77
C ILE A 54 -13.72 7.54 1.76
N VAL A 55 -12.55 7.60 1.11
CA VAL A 55 -12.16 8.78 0.31
C VAL A 55 -12.70 8.71 -1.12
N ARG A 56 -12.81 7.51 -1.71
CA ARG A 56 -13.13 7.30 -3.13
C ARG A 56 -14.36 8.06 -3.64
N ALA A 57 -15.41 8.15 -2.84
CA ALA A 57 -16.66 8.80 -3.22
C ALA A 57 -16.50 10.31 -3.55
N ALA A 58 -15.41 10.94 -3.12
CA ALA A 58 -15.10 12.34 -3.41
C ALA A 58 -14.55 12.58 -4.83
N GLY A 59 -14.18 11.52 -5.57
CA GLY A 59 -13.59 11.64 -6.90
C GLY A 59 -12.06 11.81 -6.91
N PRO A 60 -11.44 11.94 -8.10
CA PRO A 60 -10.00 11.97 -8.27
C PRO A 60 -9.42 13.38 -8.02
N ASP A 61 -9.22 13.75 -6.76
CA ASP A 61 -8.48 14.94 -6.34
C ASP A 61 -7.27 14.53 -5.50
N ALA A 62 -6.07 14.63 -6.08
CA ALA A 62 -4.84 14.12 -5.46
C ALA A 62 -4.47 14.86 -4.18
N VAL A 63 -4.73 16.17 -4.13
CA VAL A 63 -4.41 17.00 -2.96
C VAL A 63 -5.37 16.66 -1.83
N ALA A 64 -6.67 16.66 -2.11
CA ALA A 64 -7.68 16.31 -1.11
C ALA A 64 -7.53 14.86 -0.62
N ALA A 65 -7.21 13.93 -1.52
CA ALA A 65 -6.95 12.53 -1.18
C ALA A 65 -5.72 12.39 -0.28
N ARG A 66 -4.59 13.04 -0.62
CA ARG A 66 -3.37 13.05 0.20
C ARG A 66 -3.65 13.51 1.62
N GLU A 67 -4.32 14.65 1.78
CA GLU A 67 -4.63 15.19 3.11
C GLU A 67 -5.51 14.24 3.92
N ARG A 68 -6.55 13.68 3.30
CA ARG A 68 -7.54 12.85 3.98
C ARG A 68 -6.97 11.48 4.34
N LEU A 69 -6.21 10.87 3.42
CA LEU A 69 -5.49 9.62 3.69
C LEU A 69 -4.39 9.81 4.71
N GLY A 70 -3.66 10.94 4.69
CA GLY A 70 -2.65 11.27 5.69
C GLY A 70 -3.25 11.34 7.11
N ARG A 71 -4.42 11.97 7.27
CA ARG A 71 -5.14 11.98 8.56
C ARG A 71 -5.56 10.59 9.02
N ILE A 72 -6.06 9.77 8.09
CA ILE A 72 -6.47 8.38 8.38
C ILE A 72 -5.26 7.55 8.82
N LEU A 73 -4.16 7.60 8.05
CA LEU A 73 -2.90 6.91 8.36
C LEU A 73 -2.34 7.33 9.72
N HIS A 74 -2.31 8.63 10.01
CA HIS A 74 -1.84 9.14 11.29
C HIS A 74 -2.62 8.57 12.49
N GLY A 75 -3.92 8.29 12.31
CA GLY A 75 -4.78 7.71 13.34
C GLY A 75 -4.37 6.30 13.80
N PHE A 76 -3.67 5.51 12.97
CA PHE A 76 -3.21 4.17 13.34
C PHE A 76 -1.69 3.96 13.22
N ALA A 77 -0.98 4.85 12.55
CA ALA A 77 0.48 4.79 12.38
C ALA A 77 1.07 6.22 12.35
N PRO A 78 1.14 6.91 13.50
CA PRO A 78 1.54 8.32 13.57
C PRO A 78 2.98 8.61 13.10
N GLY A 79 3.87 7.61 13.12
CA GLY A 79 5.24 7.71 12.60
C GLY A 79 5.38 7.39 11.11
N TRP A 80 4.28 7.45 10.35
CA TRP A 80 4.27 7.17 8.91
C TRP A 80 3.52 8.27 8.17
N THR A 81 3.97 8.55 6.96
CA THR A 81 3.43 9.59 6.08
C THR A 81 3.07 9.00 4.72
N ILE A 82 2.22 9.74 4.00
CA ILE A 82 1.85 9.45 2.62
C ILE A 82 2.46 10.49 1.69
N ASP A 83 2.98 10.04 0.56
CA ASP A 83 3.43 10.92 -0.52
C ASP A 83 3.05 10.38 -1.90
N GLY A 84 3.27 11.19 -2.94
CA GLY A 84 3.16 10.75 -4.32
C GLY A 84 1.74 10.35 -4.78
N VAL A 85 0.69 10.86 -4.13
CA VAL A 85 -0.71 10.52 -4.46
C VAL A 85 -1.05 10.88 -5.90
N ARG A 86 -1.50 9.89 -6.68
CA ARG A 86 -1.87 10.03 -8.09
C ARG A 86 -3.09 9.18 -8.44
N PHE A 87 -3.82 9.61 -9.47
CA PHE A 87 -4.94 8.88 -10.06
C PHE A 87 -4.58 8.47 -11.48
N PRO A 88 -4.25 7.19 -11.72
CA PRO A 88 -4.07 6.69 -13.07
C PRO A 88 -5.28 7.03 -13.94
N TRP A 89 -5.01 7.58 -15.13
CA TRP A 89 -6.06 7.96 -16.09
C TRP A 89 -7.09 8.97 -15.57
N ASN A 90 -6.78 9.66 -14.46
CA ASN A 90 -7.68 10.57 -13.75
C ASN A 90 -9.03 9.92 -13.36
N ARG A 91 -8.99 8.66 -12.89
CA ARG A 91 -10.17 7.90 -12.46
C ARG A 91 -10.11 7.59 -10.97
N SER A 92 -11.27 7.48 -10.32
CA SER A 92 -11.38 7.24 -8.88
C SER A 92 -11.42 5.77 -8.46
N PHE A 93 -11.36 4.81 -9.38
CA PHE A 93 -11.33 3.39 -8.97
C PHE A 93 -9.90 2.88 -8.69
N GLU A 94 -8.89 3.58 -9.22
CA GLU A 94 -7.47 3.33 -9.02
C GLU A 94 -6.84 4.52 -8.29
N ILE A 95 -5.90 4.26 -7.38
CA ILE A 95 -5.07 5.29 -6.74
C ILE A 95 -3.67 4.71 -6.54
N ASP A 96 -2.65 5.56 -6.67
CA ASP A 96 -1.26 5.22 -6.34
C ASP A 96 -0.70 6.21 -5.33
N PHE A 97 0.13 5.72 -4.40
CA PHE A 97 0.81 6.50 -3.37
C PHE A 97 1.88 5.68 -2.65
N THR A 98 2.86 6.37 -2.06
CA THR A 98 3.86 5.75 -1.20
C THR A 98 3.53 5.96 0.27
N VAL A 99 3.94 5.01 1.11
CA VAL A 99 3.86 5.12 2.57
C VAL A 99 5.28 5.00 3.12
N GLU A 100 5.72 5.98 3.89
CA GLU A 100 7.10 6.08 4.35
C GLU A 100 7.18 6.41 5.84
N PRO A 101 8.21 5.95 6.56
CA PRO A 101 8.49 6.43 7.90
C PRO A 101 8.63 7.97 7.85
N GLY A 102 7.95 8.65 8.78
CA GLY A 102 8.01 10.11 8.92
C GLY A 102 9.23 10.61 9.68
#